data_AF-A0A1C3NZ19-F1
#
_entry.id   AF-A0A1C3NZ19-F1
#
_cell.length_a   1.000
_cell.length_b   1.000
_cell.length_c   1.000
_cell.angle_alpha   90.00
_cell.angle_beta   90.00
_cell.angle_gamma   90.00
#
_symmetry.space_group_name_H-M   'P 1'
#
loop_
_entity.id
_entity.type
_entity.pdbx_description
1 polymer ?
#
loop_
_entity_poly.entity_id
_entity_poly.type
_entity_poly.pdbx_seq_one_letter_code
_entity_poly.pdbx_strand_id
1 'polypeptide(L)'
;MPKERFISFPDASRDGTLLLGWAGWDHLQQAQALTTYVTERREFDAWDAGKLTPLLAGLGELLPWVAQWHPDIDPEFGVRPADAYTGFLDEQLLQLGLARDDLTGWRPPARTTKKKTTKPAKT
;
A
#
# COMPACT_ATOMS: atom_id res chain seq x y z
N MET A 1 7.05 7.65 20.28
CA MET A 1 6.27 8.05 19.09
C MET A 1 6.83 7.34 17.87
N PRO A 2 6.25 6.22 17.42
CA PRO A 2 6.68 5.61 16.16
C PRO A 2 6.30 6.57 15.02
N LYS A 3 7.30 6.91 14.22
CA LYS A 3 7.27 7.96 13.22
C LYS A 3 6.48 7.45 12.01
N GLU A 4 5.23 7.88 11.85
CA GLU A 4 4.43 7.61 10.65
C GLU A 4 5.26 7.94 9.40
N ARG A 5 5.53 6.92 8.58
CA ARG A 5 6.34 7.03 7.36
C ARG A 5 5.40 6.93 6.16
N PHE A 6 4.80 8.06 5.81
CA PHE A 6 3.95 8.20 4.63
C PHE A 6 4.71 7.81 3.35
N ILE A 7 4.21 6.81 2.63
CA ILE A 7 4.71 6.38 1.31
C ILE A 7 3.74 6.94 0.26
N SER A 8 4.18 7.90 -0.55
CA SER A 8 3.44 8.32 -1.74
C SER A 8 3.75 7.37 -2.89
N PHE A 9 2.75 6.76 -3.53
CA PHE A 9 2.87 5.94 -4.74
C PHE A 9 2.45 6.74 -6.00
N PRO A 10 3.32 7.59 -6.57
CA PRO A 10 2.99 8.41 -7.73
C PRO A 10 2.89 7.63 -9.05
N ASP A 11 3.29 6.35 -9.08
CA ASP A 11 3.23 5.49 -10.28
C ASP A 11 1.99 4.59 -10.32
N ALA A 12 1.16 4.61 -9.26
CA ALA A 12 -0.06 3.81 -9.15
C ALA A 12 -1.33 4.54 -9.64
N SER A 13 -1.20 5.56 -10.50
CA SER A 13 -2.34 6.38 -10.95
C SER A 13 -2.36 6.55 -12.46
N ARG A 14 -3.45 6.11 -13.10
CA ARG A 14 -3.75 6.40 -14.51
C ARG A 14 -4.64 7.65 -14.69
N ASP A 15 -5.34 8.12 -13.65
CA ASP A 15 -6.47 9.07 -13.81
C ASP A 15 -6.58 10.23 -12.78
N GLY A 16 -5.57 10.51 -11.97
CA GLY A 16 -5.50 11.77 -11.22
C GLY A 16 -6.34 11.87 -9.93
N THR A 17 -7.05 10.82 -9.53
CA THR A 17 -7.88 10.79 -8.30
C THR A 17 -7.11 10.37 -7.02
N LEU A 18 -5.83 9.99 -7.13
CA LEU A 18 -5.11 9.27 -6.07
C LEU A 18 -4.66 10.13 -4.87
N LEU A 19 -4.63 11.47 -4.98
CA LEU A 19 -4.07 12.34 -3.94
C LEU A 19 -5.08 12.97 -2.96
N LEU A 20 -6.38 12.91 -3.24
CA LEU A 20 -7.43 13.39 -2.30
C LEU A 20 -7.93 12.28 -1.35
N GLY A 21 -7.66 11.00 -1.64
CA GLY A 21 -8.09 9.86 -0.81
C GLY A 21 -7.30 9.63 0.48
N TRP A 22 -6.20 10.35 0.71
CA TRP A 22 -5.39 10.23 1.94
C TRP A 22 -5.76 11.27 3.02
N ALA A 23 -6.59 12.26 2.68
CA ALA A 23 -7.10 13.27 3.61
C ALA A 23 -8.56 12.96 3.94
N GLY A 24 -8.81 11.87 4.67
CA GLY A 24 -10.16 11.50 5.14
C GLY A 24 -10.45 10.00 5.24
N TRP A 25 -9.53 9.14 4.79
CA TRP A 25 -9.67 7.69 4.93
C TRP A 25 -8.97 7.19 6.18
N ASP A 26 -9.66 6.35 6.94
CA ASP A 26 -9.04 5.63 8.05
C ASP A 26 -8.11 4.51 7.53
N HIS A 27 -7.12 4.11 8.34
CA HIS A 27 -6.18 3.02 8.05
C HIS A 27 -6.88 1.73 7.61
N LEU A 28 -8.06 1.44 8.14
CA LEU A 28 -8.87 0.31 7.72
C LEU A 28 -9.28 0.40 6.24
N GLN A 29 -9.78 1.57 5.83
CA GLN A 29 -10.20 1.82 4.45
C GLN A 29 -9.02 1.79 3.49
N GLN A 30 -7.86 2.29 3.94
CA GLN A 30 -6.62 2.21 3.16
C GLN A 30 -6.13 0.76 2.98
N ALA A 31 -6.18 -0.06 4.04
CA ALA A 31 -5.82 -1.48 3.97
C ALA A 31 -6.77 -2.25 3.04
N GLN A 32 -8.07 -2.00 3.13
CA GLN A 32 -9.06 -2.59 2.22
C GLN A 32 -8.78 -2.23 0.75
N ALA A 33 -8.57 -0.95 0.46
CA ALA A 33 -8.32 -0.49 -0.90
C ALA A 33 -7.01 -1.08 -1.48
N LEU A 34 -5.94 -1.20 -0.68
CA LEU A 34 -4.71 -1.86 -1.10
C LEU A 34 -4.92 -3.35 -1.40
N THR A 35 -5.68 -4.03 -0.56
CA THR A 35 -6.03 -5.45 -0.73
C THR A 35 -6.77 -5.66 -2.05
N THR A 36 -7.83 -4.89 -2.30
CA THR A 36 -8.57 -4.91 -3.57
C THR A 36 -7.67 -4.63 -4.76
N TYR A 37 -6.84 -3.58 -4.67
CA TYR A 37 -5.95 -3.19 -5.77
C TYR A 37 -4.91 -4.27 -6.09
N VAL A 38 -4.32 -4.90 -5.08
CA VAL A 38 -3.38 -6.01 -5.26
C VAL A 38 -4.05 -7.17 -5.98
N THR A 39 -5.27 -7.53 -5.58
CA THR A 39 -6.04 -8.60 -6.23
C THR A 39 -6.32 -8.27 -7.69
N GLU A 40 -6.85 -7.08 -7.98
CA GLU A 40 -7.13 -6.65 -9.35
C GLU A 40 -5.87 -6.67 -10.23
N ARG A 41 -4.75 -6.15 -9.73
CA ARG A 41 -3.48 -6.15 -10.50
C ARG A 41 -2.93 -7.54 -10.74
N ARG A 42 -3.17 -8.47 -9.83
CA ARG A 42 -2.77 -9.87 -9.99
C ARG A 42 -3.65 -10.56 -11.04
N GLU A 43 -4.96 -10.33 -11.01
CA GLU A 43 -5.91 -10.97 -11.92
C GLU A 43 -5.91 -10.39 -13.34
N PHE A 44 -5.90 -9.06 -13.47
CA PHE A 44 -6.06 -8.40 -14.77
C PHE A 44 -4.74 -8.07 -15.47
N ASP A 45 -3.70 -7.72 -14.71
CA ASP A 45 -2.42 -7.25 -15.25
C ASP A 45 -1.26 -8.24 -15.05
N ALA A 46 -1.51 -9.40 -14.41
CA ALA A 46 -0.51 -10.42 -14.10
C ALA A 46 0.79 -9.85 -13.50
N TRP A 47 0.65 -8.91 -12.55
CA TRP A 47 1.81 -8.28 -11.93
C TRP A 47 2.66 -9.30 -11.15
N ASP A 48 3.96 -9.26 -11.41
CA ASP A 48 4.97 -10.05 -10.72
C ASP A 48 5.28 -9.50 -9.32
N ALA A 49 5.92 -10.33 -8.49
CA ALA A 49 6.40 -10.00 -7.15
C ALA A 49 7.01 -8.59 -7.08
N GLY A 50 7.92 -8.23 -7.98
CA GLY A 50 8.58 -6.91 -7.93
C GLY A 50 7.64 -5.70 -8.00
N LYS A 51 6.48 -5.82 -8.65
CA LYS A 51 5.46 -4.75 -8.72
C LYS A 51 4.47 -4.81 -7.56
N LEU A 52 4.28 -5.98 -6.95
CA LEU A 52 3.36 -6.18 -5.82
C LEU A 52 4.02 -5.94 -4.46
N THR A 53 5.32 -6.22 -4.32
CA THR A 53 6.14 -5.93 -3.12
C THR A 53 5.90 -4.53 -2.54
N PRO A 54 5.94 -3.42 -3.32
CA PRO A 54 5.62 -2.08 -2.80
C PRO A 54 4.25 -1.98 -2.12
N LEU A 55 3.22 -2.61 -2.70
CA LEU A 55 1.85 -2.55 -2.20
C LEU A 55 1.69 -3.39 -0.94
N LEU A 56 2.29 -4.58 -0.93
CA LEU A 56 2.30 -5.50 0.22
C LEU A 56 3.10 -4.92 1.40
N ALA A 57 4.21 -4.22 1.13
CA ALA A 57 4.96 -3.49 2.15
C ALA A 57 4.11 -2.35 2.73
N GLY A 58 3.40 -1.59 1.88
CA GLY A 58 2.44 -0.58 2.32
C GLY A 58 1.33 -1.15 3.20
N LEU A 59 0.76 -2.30 2.83
CA LEU A 59 -0.24 -2.98 3.63
C LEU A 59 0.31 -3.38 5.01
N GLY A 60 1.53 -3.95 5.04
CA GLY A 60 2.21 -4.33 6.28
C GLY A 60 2.40 -3.19 7.27
N GLU A 61 2.70 -1.98 6.77
CA GLU A 61 2.84 -0.77 7.58
C GLU A 61 1.50 -0.27 8.14
N LEU A 62 0.37 -0.53 7.47
CA LEU A 62 -0.96 -0.14 7.92
C LEU A 62 -1.51 -1.07 9.01
N LEU A 63 -1.20 -2.37 8.95
CA LEU A 63 -1.70 -3.38 9.90
C LEU A 63 -1.58 -3.02 11.38
N PRO A 64 -0.43 -2.51 11.91
CA PRO A 64 -0.35 -2.12 13.32
C PRO A 64 -1.30 -0.97 13.68
N TRP A 65 -1.57 -0.05 12.74
CA TRP A 65 -2.52 1.04 12.94
C TRP A 65 -3.96 0.54 12.89
N VAL A 66 -4.28 -0.36 11.97
CA VAL A 66 -5.59 -1.03 11.94
C VAL A 66 -5.82 -1.77 13.25
N ALA A 67 -4.82 -2.49 13.78
CA ALA A 67 -4.94 -3.18 15.06
C ALA A 67 -5.13 -2.21 16.25
N GLN A 68 -4.48 -1.04 16.20
CA GLN A 68 -4.56 -0.03 17.25
C GLN A 68 -5.91 0.69 17.28
N TRP A 69 -6.43 1.07 16.11
CA TRP A 69 -7.63 1.92 15.99
C TRP A 69 -8.91 1.12 15.74
N HIS A 70 -8.81 -0.11 15.21
CA HIS A 70 -9.90 -1.06 14.98
C HIS A 70 -9.63 -2.41 15.68
N PRO A 71 -9.60 -2.42 17.03
CA PRO A 71 -9.35 -3.65 17.79
C PRO A 71 -10.57 -4.58 17.87
N ASP A 72 -11.75 -4.09 17.48
CA ASP A 72 -13.00 -4.83 17.58
C ASP A 72 -13.15 -5.87 16.48
N ILE A 73 -14.02 -6.85 16.71
CA ILE A 73 -14.30 -7.89 15.73
C ILE A 73 -15.26 -7.30 14.71
N ASP A 74 -14.90 -7.44 13.44
CA ASP A 74 -15.80 -6.99 12.39
C ASP A 74 -17.08 -7.86 12.41
N PRO A 75 -18.29 -7.27 12.50
CA PRO A 75 -19.54 -8.02 12.60
C PRO A 75 -19.91 -8.74 11.30
N GLU A 76 -19.37 -8.33 10.15
CA GLU A 76 -19.57 -8.98 8.85
C GLU A 76 -18.66 -10.20 8.70
N PHE A 77 -17.39 -10.07 9.07
CA PHE A 77 -16.38 -11.13 8.90
C PHE A 77 -16.18 -12.03 10.12
N GLY A 78 -16.64 -11.62 11.31
CA GLY A 78 -16.48 -12.37 12.56
C GLY A 78 -15.03 -12.47 13.06
N VAL A 79 -14.12 -11.69 12.47
CA VAL A 79 -12.70 -11.60 12.83
C VAL A 79 -12.26 -10.15 12.95
N ARG A 80 -11.17 -9.91 13.67
CA ARG A 80 -10.58 -8.57 13.70
C ARG A 80 -10.03 -8.22 12.33
N PRO A 81 -10.25 -7.00 11.83
CA PRO A 81 -9.80 -6.60 10.50
C PRO A 81 -8.27 -6.71 10.36
N ALA A 82 -7.52 -6.36 11.41
CA ALA A 82 -6.07 -6.49 11.40
C ALA A 82 -5.61 -7.96 11.21
N ASP A 83 -6.28 -8.93 11.83
CA ASP A 83 -5.97 -10.35 11.67
C ASP A 83 -6.33 -10.84 10.27
N ALA A 84 -7.48 -10.40 9.73
CA ALA A 84 -7.93 -10.75 8.38
C ALA A 84 -6.92 -10.29 7.31
N TYR A 85 -6.52 -9.01 7.34
CA TYR A 85 -5.54 -8.46 6.40
C TYR A 85 -4.12 -8.98 6.64
N THR A 86 -3.79 -9.38 7.87
CA THR A 86 -2.52 -10.06 8.17
C THR A 86 -2.46 -11.41 7.46
N GLY A 87 -3.55 -12.18 7.48
CA GLY A 87 -3.71 -13.44 6.75
C GLY A 87 -3.59 -13.24 5.25
N PHE A 88 -4.31 -12.28 4.68
CA PHE A 88 -4.18 -11.93 3.26
C PHE A 88 -2.74 -11.61 2.87
N LEU A 89 -2.03 -10.78 3.66
CA LEU A 89 -0.65 -10.43 3.37
C LEU A 89 0.26 -11.66 3.40
N ASP A 90 0.07 -12.59 4.34
CA ASP A 90 0.85 -13.83 4.43
C ASP A 90 0.61 -14.75 3.23
N GLU A 91 -0.66 -14.91 2.82
CA GLU A 91 -1.01 -15.68 1.63
C GLU A 91 -0.36 -15.10 0.36
N GLN A 92 -0.41 -13.78 0.19
CA GLN A 92 0.20 -13.13 -0.97
C GLN A 92 1.72 -13.28 -1.00
N LEU A 93 2.38 -13.19 0.16
CA LEU A 93 3.82 -13.44 0.28
C LEU A 93 4.18 -14.87 -0.09
N LEU A 94 3.42 -15.85 0.43
CA LEU A 94 3.60 -17.26 0.11
C LEU A 94 3.43 -17.53 -1.39
N GLN A 95 2.41 -16.95 -2.00
CA GLN A 95 2.12 -17.07 -3.43
C GLN A 95 3.22 -16.47 -4.32
N LEU A 96 3.90 -15.43 -3.83
CA LEU A 96 4.99 -14.75 -4.53
C LEU A 96 6.38 -15.30 -4.16
N GLY A 97 6.47 -16.24 -3.23
CA GLY A 97 7.75 -16.77 -2.73
C GLY A 97 8.58 -15.74 -1.95
N LEU A 98 7.93 -14.76 -1.33
CA LEU A 98 8.56 -13.68 -0.56
C LEU A 98 8.44 -13.95 0.95
N ALA A 99 9.38 -13.43 1.74
CA ALA A 99 9.26 -13.43 3.20
C ALA A 99 8.75 -12.10 3.73
N ARG A 100 8.26 -12.09 4.98
CA ARG A 100 7.91 -10.85 5.69
C ARG A 100 9.11 -9.90 5.82
N ASP A 101 10.32 -10.47 5.94
CA ASP A 101 11.57 -9.72 6.04
C ASP A 101 11.85 -8.88 4.78
N ASP A 102 11.55 -9.42 3.59
CA ASP A 102 11.66 -8.71 2.31
C ASP A 102 10.82 -7.43 2.28
N LEU A 103 9.68 -7.41 2.98
CA LEU A 103 8.83 -6.22 3.11
C LEU A 103 9.43 -5.19 4.07
N THR A 104 9.98 -5.63 5.21
CA THR A 104 10.55 -4.72 6.22
C THR A 104 11.83 -4.03 5.75
N GLY A 105 12.61 -4.70 4.91
CA GLY A 105 13.80 -4.12 4.24
C GLY A 105 13.46 -3.25 3.04
N TRP A 106 12.23 -3.36 2.50
CA TRP A 106 11.84 -2.66 1.30
C TRP A 106 11.73 -1.16 1.55
N ARG A 107 12.50 -0.39 0.76
CA ARG A 107 12.41 1.07 0.73
C ARG A 107 12.04 1.49 -0.68
N PRO A 108 11.11 2.43 -0.87
CA PRO A 108 10.85 2.99 -2.18
C PRO A 108 12.15 3.57 -2.73
N PRO A 109 12.53 3.28 -3.99
CA PRO A 109 13.69 3.91 -4.59
C PRO A 109 13.51 5.42 -4.50
N ALA A 110 14.51 6.12 -3.97
CA ALA A 110 14.45 7.57 -3.77
C ALA A 110 14.04 8.22 -5.09
N ARG A 111 12.82 8.78 -5.11
CA ARG A 111 12.19 9.37 -6.29
C ARG A 111 13.14 10.45 -6.82
N THR A 112 13.84 10.18 -7.93
CA THR A 112 14.66 11.19 -8.57
C THR A 112 13.68 12.25 -9.08
N THR A 113 13.52 13.34 -8.35
CA THR A 113 12.74 14.47 -8.81
C THR A 113 13.48 15.03 -10.03
N LYS A 114 13.06 14.66 -11.24
CA LYS A 114 13.48 15.33 -12.46
C LYS A 114 12.95 16.77 -12.34
N LYS A 115 13.79 17.68 -11.86
CA LYS A 115 13.54 19.12 -11.89
C LYS A 115 13.22 19.49 -13.34
N LYS A 116 11.96 19.83 -13.63
CA LYS A 116 11.61 20.52 -14.87
C LYS A 116 12.36 21.85 -14.85
N THR A 117 13.46 21.93 -15.58
CA THR A 117 14.10 23.20 -15.93
C THR A 117 13.12 23.97 -16.80
N THR A 118 12.44 24.95 -16.20
CA THR A 118 11.66 25.95 -16.92
C THR A 118 12.62 26.69 -17.85
N LYS A 119 12.52 26.45 -19.16
CA LYS A 119 13.16 27.32 -20.16
C LYS A 119 12.53 28.72 -20.02
N PRO A 120 13.29 29.80 -19.83
CA PRO A 120 12.73 31.14 -19.93
C PRO A 120 12.33 31.38 -21.39
N ALA A 121 11.06 31.74 -21.62
CA ALA A 121 10.59 32.21 -22.90
C ALA A 121 11.29 33.54 -23.22
N LYS A 122 11.87 33.62 -24.41
CA LYS A 122 12.48 34.81 -24.99
C LYS A 122 11.62 35.23 -26.18
N THR A 123 11.42 36.54 -26.29
CA THR A 123 10.82 37.32 -27.39
C THR A 123 9.30 37.44 -27.40
#